data_AF-A0A7W7MM85-F1
#
_entry.id   AF-A0A7W7MM85-F1
#
_cell.length_a   1.000
_cell.length_b   1.000
_cell.length_c   1.000
_cell.angle_alpha   90.00
_cell.angle_beta   90.00
_cell.angle_gamma   90.00
#
_symmetry.space_group_name_H-M   'P 1'
#
loop_
_entity.id
_entity.type
_entity.pdbx_description
1 polymer ?
#
loop_
_entity_poly.entity_id
_entity_poly.type
_entity_poly.pdbx_seq_one_letter_code
_entity_poly.pdbx_strand_id
1 'polypeptide(L)'
;MSKKAERLHLRVGAEQKALLQAASHATGSSVSAFVRNAATKAAADVLADRRTFLLGEEAWQAFDEALDRPSQDVAGLRKLLTAPTDLN
;
A
#
# COMPACT_ATOMS: atom_id res chain seq x y z
N MET A 1 21.76 11.29 -3.26
CA MET A 1 22.09 9.93 -2.75
C MET A 1 21.35 8.91 -3.60
N SER A 2 22.03 8.22 -4.52
CA SER A 2 21.39 7.22 -5.39
C SER A 2 20.98 6.00 -4.53
N LYS A 3 19.68 5.75 -4.36
CA LYS A 3 19.18 4.54 -3.67
C LYS A 3 19.65 3.32 -4.47
N LYS A 4 20.65 2.60 -3.97
CA LYS A 4 21.06 1.31 -4.55
C LYS A 4 19.84 0.39 -4.57
N ALA A 5 19.56 -0.21 -5.73
CA ALA A 5 18.55 -1.24 -5.83
C ALA A 5 19.02 -2.48 -5.06
N GLU A 6 18.23 -2.92 -4.08
CA GLU A 6 18.46 -4.17 -3.35
C GLU A 6 17.92 -5.36 -4.18
N ARG A 7 18.67 -6.46 -4.21
CA ARG A 7 18.31 -7.66 -4.99
C ARG A 7 17.65 -8.69 -4.10
N LEU A 8 16.45 -9.13 -4.50
CA LEU A 8 15.74 -10.24 -3.87
C LEU A 8 15.98 -11.53 -4.68
N HIS A 9 16.56 -12.54 -4.04
CA HIS A 9 16.73 -13.87 -4.64
C HIS A 9 15.60 -14.79 -4.19
N LEU A 10 14.81 -15.29 -5.14
CA LEU A 10 13.69 -16.20 -4.88
C LEU A 10 13.90 -17.53 -5.61
N ARG A 11 13.74 -18.64 -4.89
CA ARG A 11 13.65 -19.98 -5.49
C ARG A 11 12.20 -20.29 -5.80
N VAL A 12 11.93 -20.79 -7.01
CA VAL A 12 10.59 -21.18 -7.46
C VAL A 12 10.66 -22.53 -8.16
N GLY A 13 9.63 -23.35 -8.01
CA GLY A 13 9.45 -24.57 -8.79
C GLY A 13 9.12 -24.29 -10.26
N ALA A 14 9.19 -25.32 -11.11
CA ALA A 14 8.90 -25.19 -12.54
C ALA A 14 7.46 -24.73 -12.81
N GLU A 15 6.48 -25.32 -12.12
CA GLU A 15 5.06 -24.95 -12.26
C GLU A 15 4.80 -23.50 -11.82
N GLN A 16 5.38 -23.08 -10.68
CA GLN A 16 5.28 -21.71 -10.20
C GLN A 16 5.90 -20.72 -11.20
N LYS A 17 7.04 -21.05 -11.79
CA LYS A 17 7.68 -20.22 -12.82
C LYS A 17 6.78 -20.08 -14.05
N ALA A 18 6.20 -21.18 -14.53
CA ALA A 18 5.28 -21.15 -15.68
C ALA A 18 4.04 -20.29 -15.39
N LEU A 19 3.46 -20.42 -14.20
CA LEU A 19 2.33 -19.60 -13.76
C LEU A 19 2.67 -18.10 -13.73
N LEU A 20 3.81 -17.73 -13.13
CA LEU A 20 4.26 -16.35 -13.05
C LEU A 20 4.55 -15.76 -14.45
N GLN A 21 5.08 -16.57 -15.37
CA GLN A 21 5.29 -16.17 -16.76
C GLN A 21 3.98 -15.90 -17.48
N ALA A 22 3.02 -16.82 -17.40
CA ALA A 22 1.69 -16.66 -17.98
C ALA A 22 0.98 -15.41 -17.45
N ALA A 23 1.02 -15.19 -16.13
CA ALA A 23 0.43 -14.01 -15.51
C ALA A 23 1.11 -12.71 -15.97
N SER A 24 2.45 -12.69 -16.03
CA SER A 24 3.18 -11.51 -16.53
C SER A 24 2.85 -11.19 -18.00
N HIS A 25 2.64 -12.22 -18.83
CA HIS A 25 2.26 -12.06 -20.22
C HIS A 25 0.84 -11.47 -20.34
N ALA A 26 -0.11 -12.00 -19.56
CA ALA A 26 -1.49 -11.51 -19.52
C ALA A 26 -1.57 -10.03 -19.09
N THR A 27 -0.63 -9.56 -18.26
CA THR A 27 -0.57 -8.15 -17.82
C THR A 27 0.37 -7.28 -18.65
N GLY A 28 0.96 -7.80 -19.73
CA GLY A 28 1.89 -7.04 -20.58
C GLY A 28 3.17 -6.57 -19.86
N SER A 29 3.63 -7.32 -18.85
CA SER A 29 4.75 -6.94 -18.00
C SER A 29 5.85 -8.01 -17.98
N SER A 30 7.06 -7.66 -17.54
CA SER A 30 8.09 -8.67 -17.29
C SER A 30 7.76 -9.48 -16.03
N VAL A 31 8.24 -10.73 -15.96
CA VAL A 31 8.08 -11.58 -14.77
C VAL A 31 8.56 -10.86 -13.50
N SER A 32 9.69 -10.16 -13.56
CA SER A 32 10.21 -9.42 -12.42
C SER A 32 9.32 -8.24 -12.01
N ALA A 33 8.74 -7.51 -12.97
CA ALA A 33 7.80 -6.43 -12.69
C ALA A 33 6.49 -6.96 -12.09
N PHE A 34 5.95 -8.03 -12.66
CA PHE A 34 4.76 -8.70 -12.15
C PHE A 34 4.95 -9.16 -10.71
N VAL A 35 6.01 -9.94 -10.45
CA VAL A 35 6.31 -10.47 -9.11
C VAL A 35 6.52 -9.34 -8.11
N ARG A 36 7.26 -8.29 -8.48
CA ARG A 36 7.47 -7.13 -7.61
C ARG A 36 6.14 -6.47 -7.25
N ASN A 37 5.28 -6.19 -8.24
CA ASN A 37 4.01 -5.51 -7.99
C ASN A 37 3.08 -6.37 -7.11
N ALA A 38 2.97 -7.66 -7.42
CA ALA A 38 2.17 -8.60 -6.65
C ALA A 38 2.67 -8.73 -5.20
N ALA A 39 3.99 -8.88 -5.01
CA ALA A 39 4.60 -8.99 -3.69
C ALA A 39 4.45 -7.70 -2.87
N THR A 40 4.64 -6.52 -3.48
CA THR A 40 4.41 -5.24 -2.82
C THR A 40 2.96 -5.07 -2.40
N LYS A 41 2.01 -5.42 -3.28
CA LYS A 41 0.59 -5.37 -2.95
C LYS A 41 0.26 -6.30 -1.77
N ALA A 42 0.70 -7.55 -1.83
CA ALA A 42 0.47 -8.50 -0.74
C ALA A 42 1.08 -8.02 0.58
N ALA A 43 2.29 -7.44 0.55
CA ALA A 43 2.91 -6.86 1.74
C ALA A 43 2.11 -5.67 2.28
N ALA A 44 1.61 -4.79 1.41
CA ALA A 44 0.75 -3.67 1.81
C ALA A 44 -0.56 -4.16 2.43
N ASP A 45 -1.20 -5.16 1.83
CA ASP A 45 -2.44 -5.75 2.32
C ASP A 45 -2.21 -6.39 3.71
N VAL A 46 -1.12 -7.15 3.90
CA VAL A 46 -0.73 -7.73 5.21
C VAL A 46 -0.46 -6.66 6.27
N LEU A 47 0.17 -5.55 5.89
CA LEU A 47 0.43 -4.44 6.81
C LEU A 47 -0.85 -3.65 7.11
N ALA A 48 -1.75 -3.48 6.16
CA ALA A 48 -3.04 -2.83 6.33
C ALA A 48 -4.00 -3.66 7.19
N ASP A 49 -3.94 -4.99 7.07
CA ASP A 49 -4.68 -5.92 7.93
C ASP A 49 -4.23 -5.86 9.40
N ARG A 50 -3.10 -5.19 9.72
CA ARG A 50 -2.75 -4.86 11.11
C ARG A 50 -3.67 -3.74 11.60
N ARG A 51 -4.81 -4.17 12.15
CA ARG A 51 -5.84 -3.32 12.78
C ARG A 51 -5.41 -2.63 14.08
N THR A 52 -4.21 -2.92 14.58
CA THR A 52 -3.72 -2.39 15.86
C THR A 52 -2.52 -1.49 15.62
N PHE A 53 -2.73 -0.19 15.81
CA PHE A 53 -1.67 0.79 15.93
C PHE A 53 -1.32 0.93 17.41
N LEU A 54 -0.12 0.49 17.80
CA LEU A 54 0.38 0.75 19.15
C LEU A 54 0.91 2.18 19.18
N LEU A 55 0.24 3.04 19.96
CA LEU A 55 0.71 4.38 20.25
C LEU A 55 1.48 4.36 21.57
N GLY A 56 2.63 5.03 21.60
CA GLY A 56 3.28 5.38 22.86
C GLY A 56 2.45 6.45 23.60
N GLU A 57 2.76 6.70 24.87
CA GLU A 57 1.97 7.57 25.74
C GLU A 57 1.74 8.98 25.16
N GLU A 58 2.79 9.63 24.65
CA GLU A 58 2.67 10.97 24.02
C GLU A 58 1.75 10.96 22.79
N ALA A 59 1.90 9.94 21.93
CA ALA A 59 1.10 9.81 20.72
C ALA A 59 -0.36 9.45 21.05
N TRP A 60 -0.59 8.71 22.14
CA TRP A 60 -1.91 8.42 22.67
C TRP A 60 -2.60 9.68 23.19
N GLN A 61 -1.92 10.49 24.00
CA GLN A 61 -2.47 11.76 24.50
C GLN A 61 -2.82 12.73 23.37
N ALA A 62 -1.94 12.88 22.38
CA ALA A 62 -2.21 13.73 21.22
C ALA A 62 -3.39 13.22 20.38
N PHE A 63 -3.55 11.90 20.28
CA PHE A 63 -4.68 11.30 19.58
C PHE A 63 -6.00 11.52 20.34
N ASP A 64 -6.00 11.35 21.65
CA ASP A 64 -7.16 11.55 22.52
C ASP A 64 -7.64 13.01 22.48
N GLU A 65 -6.72 13.97 22.61
CA GLU A 65 -7.03 15.40 22.49
C GLU A 65 -7.58 15.76 21.09
N ALA A 66 -7.10 15.10 20.05
CA ALA A 66 -7.59 15.29 18.69
C ALA A 66 -9.01 14.75 18.50
N LEU A 67 -9.40 13.68 19.20
CA LEU A 67 -10.75 13.12 19.17
C LEU A 67 -11.77 13.99 19.91
N ASP A 68 -11.37 14.57 21.04
CA ASP A 68 -12.22 15.47 21.83
C ASP A 68 -12.42 16.85 21.19
N ARG A 69 -11.55 17.22 20.25
CA ARG A 69 -11.63 18.51 19.57
C ARG A 69 -12.90 18.57 18.68
N PRO A 70 -13.70 19.65 18.75
CA PRO A 70 -14.83 19.82 17.87
C PRO A 70 -14.38 19.83 16.40
N SER A 71 -15.18 19.21 15.53
CA SER A 71 -14.89 19.12 14.10
C SER A 71 -14.67 20.50 13.51
N GLN A 72 -13.51 20.70 12.89
CA GLN A 72 -13.19 21.93 12.20
C GLN A 72 -13.42 21.77 10.71
N ASP A 73 -13.80 22.87 10.08
CA ASP A 73 -13.90 22.91 8.64
C ASP A 73 -12.51 22.85 7.99
N VAL A 74 -12.27 21.77 7.25
CA VAL A 74 -11.06 21.61 6.44
C VAL A 74 -11.42 21.94 5.00
N ALA A 75 -11.09 23.16 4.56
CA ALA A 75 -11.43 23.66 3.23
C ALA A 75 -11.00 22.71 2.09
N GLY A 76 -9.83 22.07 2.23
CA GLY A 76 -9.35 21.06 1.28
C GLY A 76 -10.21 19.79 1.24
N LEU A 77 -10.70 19.34 2.40
CA LEU A 77 -11.58 18.18 2.51
C LEU A 77 -12.96 18.49 1.92
N ARG A 78 -13.51 19.68 2.18
CA ARG A 78 -14.76 20.12 1.53
C ARG A 78 -14.59 20.07 0.01
N LYS A 79 -13.54 20.69 -0.52
CA LYS A 79 -13.26 20.72 -1.96
C LYS A 79 -13.18 19.31 -2.54
N LEU A 80 -12.50 18.39 -1.85
CA LEU A 80 -12.38 16.99 -2.26
C LEU A 80 -13.74 16.28 -2.30
N LEU A 81 -14.55 16.41 -1.25
CA LEU A 81 -15.87 15.75 -1.16
C LEU A 81 -16.91 16.34 -2.11
N THR A 82 -16.76 17.60 -2.51
CA THR A 82 -17.65 18.27 -3.49
C THR A 82 -17.17 18.14 -4.94
N ALA A 83 -15.94 17.69 -5.16
CA ALA A 83 -15.42 17.49 -6.50
C ALA A 83 -16.06 16.24 -7.11
N PRO A 84 -16.40 16.25 -8.42
CA PRO A 84 -16.86 15.05 -9.11
C PRO A 84 -15.79 13.98 -8.99
N THR A 85 -16.19 12.81 -8.49
CA THR A 85 -15.32 11.64 -8.49
C THR A 85 -15.36 11.07 -9.91
N ASP A 86 -14.26 11.20 -10.66
CA ASP A 86 -14.08 10.45 -11.91
C ASP A 86 -13.87 8.97 -11.56
N LEU A 87 -14.95 8.31 -11.13
CA LEU A 87 -15.08 6.85 -11.14
C LEU A 87 -15.58 6.49 -12.54
N ASN A 88 -14.64 6.39 -13.49
CA ASN A 88 -14.86 5.83 -14.82
C ASN A 88 -14.01 4.58 -14.99
#